data_AF-A0AAJ2WM51-F1
#
_entry.id   AF-A0AAJ2WM51-F1
#
_cell.length_a   1.000
_cell.length_b   1.000
_cell.length_c   1.000
_cell.angle_alpha   90.00
_cell.angle_beta   90.00
_cell.angle_gamma   90.00
#
_symmetry.space_group_name_H-M   'P 1'
#
loop_
_entity.id
_entity.type
_entity.pdbx_description
1 polymer ?
#
loop_
_entity_poly.entity_id
_entity_poly.type
_entity_poly.pdbx_seq_one_letter_code
_entity_poly.pdbx_strand_id
1 'polypeptide(L)'
;MATDWVCSLAGQFGLMVDYVPAPPMGGWPDELAAIQAKLLELHKLTGQLAGAGIDALADRRLTVPEADRIQDLSREVRTLCFRLERNACRAAGLQGTED
;
A
#
# COMPACT_ATOMS: atom_id res chain seq x y z
N MET A 1 -2.91 9.01 -17.41
CA MET A 1 -1.61 8.57 -18.01
C MET A 1 -1.86 7.34 -18.88
N ALA A 2 -0.86 6.83 -19.62
CA ALA A 2 -1.01 5.66 -20.51
C ALA A 2 -1.48 4.35 -19.83
N THR A 3 -1.69 4.36 -18.51
CA THR A 3 -2.11 3.21 -17.69
C THR A 3 -3.54 3.30 -17.16
N ASP A 4 -4.28 4.40 -17.40
CA ASP A 4 -5.63 4.59 -16.83
C ASP A 4 -6.64 3.54 -17.36
N TRP A 5 -6.39 3.01 -18.56
CA TRP A 5 -7.20 1.93 -19.15
C TRP A 5 -7.12 0.63 -18.32
N VAL A 6 -6.02 0.38 -17.59
CA VAL A 6 -5.87 -0.81 -16.72
C VAL A 6 -6.84 -0.70 -15.55
N CYS A 7 -6.94 0.47 -14.93
CA CYS A 7 -7.91 0.72 -13.86
C CYS A 7 -9.35 0.63 -14.38
N SER A 8 -9.61 1.14 -15.59
CA SER A 8 -10.92 1.03 -16.23
C SER A 8 -11.32 -0.44 -16.51
N LEU A 9 -10.39 -1.25 -17.02
CA LEU A 9 -10.61 -2.68 -17.24
C LEU A 9 -10.83 -3.43 -15.92
N ALA A 10 -9.99 -3.19 -14.91
CA ALA A 10 -10.14 -3.78 -13.59
C ALA A 10 -11.52 -3.46 -12.97
N GLY A 11 -12.00 -2.23 -13.15
CA GLY A 11 -13.33 -1.81 -12.73
C GLY A 11 -14.46 -2.64 -13.34
N GLN A 12 -14.34 -3.09 -14.59
CA GLN A 12 -15.35 -3.95 -15.24
C GLN A 12 -15.49 -5.32 -14.57
N PHE A 13 -14.45 -5.77 -13.86
CA PHE A 13 -14.42 -7.04 -13.13
C PHE A 13 -14.54 -6.86 -11.62
N GLY A 14 -14.79 -5.65 -11.11
CA GLY A 14 -14.83 -5.36 -9.68
C GLY A 14 -13.47 -5.54 -8.99
N LEU A 15 -12.38 -5.44 -9.74
CA LEU A 15 -11.02 -5.56 -9.23
C LEU A 15 -10.46 -4.19 -8.86
N MET A 16 -9.63 -4.18 -7.80
CA MET A 16 -8.82 -3.02 -7.44
C MET A 16 -7.38 -3.26 -7.91
N VAL A 17 -6.80 -2.27 -8.58
CA VAL A 17 -5.41 -2.30 -9.03
C VAL A 17 -4.68 -1.13 -8.40
N ASP A 18 -3.62 -1.45 -7.65
CA ASP A 18 -2.65 -0.49 -7.16
C ASP A 18 -1.31 -0.74 -7.85
N TYR A 19 -0.59 0.33 -8.20
CA TYR A 19 0.81 0.18 -8.61
C TYR A 19 1.67 -0.13 -7.39
N VAL A 20 2.34 -1.27 -7.40
CA VAL A 20 3.27 -1.68 -6.35
C VAL A 20 4.69 -1.71 -6.92
N PRO A 21 5.64 -0.94 -6.35
CA PRO A 21 7.03 -1.01 -6.76
C PRO A 21 7.62 -2.44 -6.62
N ALA A 22 8.40 -2.83 -7.63
CA ALA A 22 9.18 -4.07 -7.59
C ALA A 22 10.12 -4.09 -6.37
N PRO A 23 10.40 -5.27 -5.77
CA PRO A 23 11.42 -5.37 -4.74
C PRO A 23 12.82 -5.21 -5.36
N PRO A 24 13.86 -5.00 -4.53
CA PRO A 24 15.23 -5.19 -4.98
C PRO A 24 15.41 -6.59 -5.59
N MET A 25 16.25 -6.67 -6.62
CA MET A 25 16.64 -7.94 -7.26
C MET A 25 17.31 -8.85 -6.22
N GLY A 26 16.83 -10.09 -6.09
CA GLY A 26 17.28 -11.01 -5.04
C GLY A 26 16.70 -10.75 -3.64
N GLY A 27 15.89 -9.71 -3.47
CA GLY A 27 15.31 -9.33 -2.19
C GLY A 27 16.19 -8.46 -1.30
N TRP A 28 15.78 -8.33 -0.04
CA TRP A 28 16.54 -7.54 0.92
C TRP A 28 17.66 -8.38 1.51
N PRO A 29 18.87 -7.82 1.72
CA PRO A 29 19.95 -8.54 2.40
C PRO A 29 19.57 -9.06 3.79
N ASP A 30 18.68 -8.33 4.46
CA ASP A 30 18.05 -8.72 5.72
C ASP A 30 16.54 -8.44 5.63
N GLU A 31 15.78 -9.51 5.38
CA GLU A 31 14.32 -9.44 5.26
C GLU A 31 13.66 -9.08 6.61
N LEU A 32 14.24 -9.44 7.76
CA LEU A 32 13.69 -9.15 9.08
C LEU A 32 13.85 -7.66 9.43
N ALA A 33 15.02 -7.08 9.16
CA ALA A 33 15.22 -5.64 9.29
C ALA A 33 14.29 -4.86 8.35
N ALA A 34 14.08 -5.38 7.12
CA ALA A 34 13.16 -4.78 6.16
C ALA A 34 11.69 -4.87 6.62
N ILE A 35 11.29 -5.91 7.36
CA ILE A 35 9.97 -6.04 8.00
C ILE A 35 9.83 -5.00 9.12
N GLN A 36 10.81 -4.91 10.01
CA GLN A 36 10.78 -3.95 11.14
C GLN A 36 10.63 -2.51 10.65
N ALA A 37 11.41 -2.12 9.64
CA ALA A 37 11.32 -0.79 9.05
C ALA A 37 9.91 -0.51 8.48
N LYS A 38 9.31 -1.49 7.79
CA LYS A 38 7.95 -1.35 7.22
C LYS A 38 6.88 -1.29 8.29
N LEU A 39 7.01 -1.99 9.41
CA LEU A 39 6.06 -1.89 10.52
C LEU A 39 6.06 -0.50 11.14
N LEU A 40 7.23 0.13 11.29
CA LEU A 40 7.34 1.52 11.76
C LEU A 40 6.74 2.51 10.75
N GLU A 41 7.02 2.33 9.46
CA GLU A 41 6.43 3.14 8.39
C GLU A 41 4.90 2.97 8.34
N LEU A 42 4.40 1.76 8.51
CA LEU A 42 2.97 1.45 8.55
C LEU A 42 2.27 2.12 9.74
N HIS A 43 2.91 2.10 10.91
CA HIS A 43 2.39 2.81 12.08
C HIS A 43 2.24 4.31 11.81
N LYS A 44 3.25 4.94 11.20
CA LYS A 44 3.20 6.35 10.82
C LYS A 44 2.07 6.63 9.82
N LEU A 45 1.97 5.83 8.75
CA LEU A 45 0.97 6.02 7.69
C LEU A 45 -0.45 5.82 8.19
N THR A 46 -0.70 4.80 9.01
CA THR A 46 -2.02 4.55 9.58
C THR A 46 -2.43 5.64 10.56
N GLY A 47 -1.48 6.20 11.34
CA GLY A 47 -1.73 7.39 12.16
C GLY A 47 -2.11 8.62 11.34
N GLN A 48 -1.42 8.86 10.22
CA GLN A 48 -1.77 9.95 9.30
C GLN A 48 -3.14 9.75 8.65
N LEU A 49 -3.49 8.52 8.27
CA LEU A 49 -4.80 8.18 7.70
C LEU A 49 -5.92 8.41 8.71
N ALA A 50 -5.73 7.97 9.95
CA ALA A 50 -6.70 8.20 11.01
C ALA A 50 -6.90 9.70 11.28
N GLY A 51 -5.82 10.48 11.37
CA GLY A 51 -5.89 11.93 11.54
C GLY A 51 -6.64 12.62 10.40
N ALA A 52 -6.25 12.36 9.14
CA ALA A 52 -6.90 12.93 7.98
C ALA A 52 -8.40 12.57 7.92
N GLY A 53 -8.76 11.34 8.28
CA GLY A 53 -10.16 10.90 8.33
C GLY A 53 -10.96 11.59 9.44
N ILE A 54 -10.38 11.76 10.63
CA ILE A 54 -11.06 12.45 11.74
C ILE A 54 -11.27 13.93 11.40
N ASP A 55 -10.23 14.60 10.90
CA ASP A 55 -10.28 16.02 10.55
C ASP A 55 -11.32 16.28 9.45
N ALA A 56 -11.32 15.46 8.40
CA ALA A 56 -12.25 15.58 7.27
C ALA A 56 -13.73 15.29 7.63
N LEU A 57 -13.98 14.67 8.78
CA LEU A 57 -15.32 14.38 9.27
C LEU A 57 -15.81 15.40 10.32
N ALA A 58 -14.94 16.31 10.77
CA ALA A 58 -15.21 17.21 11.90
C ALA A 58 -16.41 18.15 11.63
N ASP A 59 -16.55 18.65 10.42
CA ASP A 59 -17.63 19.56 10.01
C ASP A 59 -18.81 18.83 9.32
N ARG A 60 -18.77 17.48 9.27
CA ARG A 60 -19.73 16.61 8.58
C ARG A 60 -19.86 16.88 7.09
N ARG A 61 -18.84 17.45 6.45
CA ARG A 61 -18.82 17.72 5.02
C ARG A 61 -17.49 17.34 4.41
N LEU A 62 -17.46 16.23 3.69
CA LEU A 62 -16.27 15.79 2.96
C LEU A 62 -16.08 16.61 1.68
N THR A 63 -14.94 17.29 1.56
CA THR A 63 -14.51 17.97 0.33
C THR A 63 -13.73 17.02 -0.59
N VAL A 64 -13.61 17.39 -1.88
CA VAL A 64 -12.82 16.60 -2.85
C VAL A 64 -11.35 16.47 -2.41
N PRO A 65 -10.64 17.54 -1.98
CA PRO A 65 -9.26 17.41 -1.52
C PRO A 65 -9.09 16.49 -0.30
N GLU A 66 -10.05 16.46 0.62
CA GLU A 66 -10.03 15.55 1.77
C GLU A 66 -10.25 14.10 1.34
N ALA A 67 -11.21 13.88 0.44
CA ALA A 67 -11.44 12.55 -0.14
C ALA A 67 -10.19 12.03 -0.88
N ASP A 68 -9.56 12.87 -1.70
CA ASP A 68 -8.31 12.56 -2.40
C ASP A 68 -7.20 12.22 -1.39
N ARG A 69 -7.06 13.01 -0.33
CA ARG A 69 -6.04 12.78 0.71
C ARG A 69 -6.24 11.44 1.43
N ILE A 70 -7.48 11.10 1.79
CA ILE A 70 -7.82 9.81 2.39
C ILE A 70 -7.52 8.67 1.42
N GLN A 71 -7.85 8.85 0.14
CA GLN A 71 -7.61 7.85 -0.89
C GLN A 71 -6.11 7.58 -1.09
N ASP A 72 -5.30 8.63 -1.16
CA ASP A 72 -3.84 8.50 -1.33
C ASP A 72 -3.19 7.79 -0.14
N LEU A 73 -3.53 8.17 1.10
CA LEU A 73 -3.06 7.46 2.29
C LEU A 73 -3.48 5.99 2.31
N SER A 74 -4.72 5.71 1.91
CA SER A 74 -5.22 4.34 1.85
C SER A 74 -4.44 3.50 0.84
N ARG A 75 -4.10 4.07 -0.33
CA ARG A 75 -3.26 3.42 -1.35
C ARG A 75 -1.84 3.16 -0.85
N GLU A 76 -1.24 4.13 -0.16
CA GLU A 76 0.09 3.98 0.43
C GLU A 76 0.12 2.84 1.46
N VAL A 77 -0.89 2.79 2.35
CA VAL A 77 -1.04 1.70 3.34
C VAL A 77 -1.17 0.35 2.65
N ARG A 78 -2.05 0.21 1.65
CA ARG A 78 -2.20 -1.07 0.91
C ARG A 78 -0.91 -1.50 0.23
N THR A 79 -0.24 -0.57 -0.43
CA THR A 79 1.05 -0.82 -1.11
C THR A 79 2.11 -1.29 -0.10
N LEU A 80 2.18 -0.66 1.07
CA LEU A 80 3.14 -1.04 2.11
C LEU A 80 2.82 -2.41 2.71
N CYS A 81 1.54 -2.70 2.97
CA CYS A 81 1.09 -4.01 3.45
C CYS A 81 1.45 -5.13 2.47
N PHE A 82 1.22 -4.93 1.17
CA PHE A 82 1.61 -5.91 0.16
C PHE A 82 3.13 -6.13 0.13
N ARG A 83 3.91 -5.05 0.25
CA ARG A 83 5.38 -5.16 0.33
C ARG A 83 5.81 -5.92 1.60
N LEU A 84 5.18 -5.64 2.74
CA LEU A 84 5.42 -6.31 4.01
C LEU A 84 5.12 -7.82 3.92
N GLU A 85 4.00 -8.21 3.32
CA GLU A 85 3.64 -9.61 3.08
C GLU A 85 4.73 -10.32 2.28
N ARG A 86 5.22 -9.69 1.20
CA ARG A 86 6.32 -10.22 0.39
C ARG A 86 7.59 -10.44 1.21
N ASN A 87 7.97 -9.48 2.08
CA ASN A 87 9.13 -9.67 2.96
C ASN A 87 8.91 -10.83 3.95
N ALA A 88 7.70 -10.96 4.52
CA ALA A 88 7.38 -12.04 5.44
C ALA A 88 7.45 -13.42 4.76
N CYS A 89 6.89 -13.56 3.55
CA CYS A 89 7.00 -14.78 2.76
C CYS A 89 8.47 -15.13 2.45
N ARG A 90 9.29 -14.14 2.09
CA ARG A 90 10.73 -14.34 1.84
C ARG A 90 11.48 -14.77 3.08
N ALA A 91 11.28 -14.09 4.20
CA ALA A 91 11.90 -14.43 5.48
C ALA A 91 11.52 -15.85 5.93
N ALA A 92 10.31 -16.30 5.60
CA ALA A 92 9.83 -17.65 5.90
C ALA A 92 10.28 -18.71 4.88
N GLY A 93 11.00 -18.34 3.81
CA GLY A 93 11.40 -19.26 2.74
C GLY A 93 10.24 -19.79 1.89
N LEU A 94 9.09 -19.12 1.92
CA LEU A 94 7.87 -19.52 1.20
C LEU A 94 7.80 -19.03 -0.25
N GLN A 95 8.83 -18.33 -0.72
CA GLN A 95 8.94 -18.04 -2.14
C GLN A 95 9.48 -19.28 -2.86
N GLY A 96 8.58 -19.96 -3.58
CA GLY A 96 8.97 -21.00 -4.52
C GLY A 96 9.96 -20.48 -5.55
N THR A 97 11.00 -21.27 -5.77
CA THR A 97 11.64 -21.48 -7.07
C THR A 97 10.66 -21.24 -8.22
N GLU A 98 10.73 -20.06 -8.84
CA GLU A 98 10.42 -19.96 -10.26
C GLU A 98 11.66 -20.50 -10.98
N ASP A 99 11.69 -21.82 -11.18
CA ASP A 99 12.44 -22.46 -12.27
C ASP A 99 11.68 -22.27 -13.58
#